data_AF-A0A4V0YZ01-F1
#
_entry.id   AF-A0A4V0YZ01-F1
#
_cell.length_a   1.000
_cell.length_b   1.000
_cell.length_c   1.000
_cell.angle_alpha   90.00
_cell.angle_beta   90.00
_cell.angle_gamma   90.00
#
_symmetry.space_group_name_H-M   'P 1'
#
loop_
_entity.id
_entity.type
_entity.pdbx_description
1 polymer ?
#
loop_
_entity_poly.entity_id
_entity_poly.type
_entity_poly.pdbx_seq_one_letter_code
_entity_poly.pdbx_strand_id
1 'polypeptide(L)'
;MSKPTHMSKYSMWVGARKGPLYMPSKDTFLFIMAGLVIVFFVVFILGRSSGSVSRRSRYQRRRFDATELYGPRNYRAEPYGQQGSSLWLVFLILLLLGGVVIWQWPLVSSLIPLRVPAVHLPLQQQPSIPFSDTVMGGPDMTAVQVDHVLQGSPAQGIGDELTNLSKQYQIKSSFALAMFHYESNFGREGVARITKSWGNIKCTSGWKCDPTGNYRMYATYADGLADFFEVIKQYYFPEGRTTVASILPKYAPAYDHNNVSKYIASVRRDMQHYQEGQL
;
A
#
# COMPACT_ATOMS: atom_id res chain seq x y z
N MET A 1 -6.93 -18.56 -49.69
CA MET A 1 -7.47 -17.34 -50.34
C MET A 1 -8.67 -16.84 -49.55
N SER A 2 -8.60 -15.56 -49.16
CA SER A 2 -9.64 -14.68 -48.57
C SER A 2 -10.51 -15.17 -47.40
N LYS A 3 -10.16 -14.75 -46.17
CA LYS A 3 -11.11 -14.57 -45.06
C LYS A 3 -11.60 -13.11 -45.05
N PRO A 4 -12.90 -12.84 -44.81
CA PRO A 4 -13.41 -11.47 -44.78
C PRO A 4 -13.13 -10.80 -43.43
N THR A 5 -12.68 -9.56 -43.54
CA THR A 5 -12.62 -8.52 -42.51
C THR A 5 -14.02 -8.06 -42.13
N HIS A 6 -14.33 -7.99 -40.83
CA HIS A 6 -15.34 -7.07 -40.32
C HIS A 6 -14.89 -6.49 -38.99
N MET A 7 -14.38 -5.25 -39.08
CA MET A 7 -14.34 -4.30 -37.98
C MET A 7 -15.76 -3.82 -37.70
N SER A 8 -16.16 -3.80 -36.43
CA SER A 8 -17.29 -2.99 -35.97
C SER A 8 -16.78 -2.00 -34.92
N LYS A 9 -16.90 -0.73 -35.27
CA LYS A 9 -16.67 0.44 -34.42
C LYS A 9 -17.82 0.54 -33.43
N TYR A 10 -17.52 0.63 -32.13
CA TYR A 10 -18.39 1.31 -31.18
C TYR A 10 -17.64 2.45 -30.53
N SER A 11 -18.05 3.64 -30.93
CA SER A 11 -17.80 4.92 -30.28
C SER A 11 -18.83 5.14 -29.18
N MET A 12 -18.50 6.06 -28.26
CA MET A 12 -19.41 6.94 -27.52
C MET A 12 -19.91 6.45 -26.14
N TRP A 13 -19.32 6.95 -25.05
CA TRP A 13 -19.79 8.13 -24.31
C TRP A 13 -18.96 8.40 -23.04
N VAL A 14 -18.42 9.63 -22.95
CA VAL A 14 -17.76 10.18 -21.77
C VAL A 14 -18.81 10.92 -20.94
N GLY A 15 -19.13 10.40 -19.75
CA GLY A 15 -19.96 11.06 -18.75
C GLY A 15 -19.16 11.29 -17.47
N ALA A 16 -18.42 12.39 -17.40
CA ALA A 16 -17.71 12.79 -16.20
C ALA A 16 -18.72 13.24 -15.12
N ARG A 17 -19.08 12.33 -14.21
CA ARG A 17 -19.80 12.68 -12.98
C ARG A 17 -18.79 13.19 -11.95
N LYS A 18 -18.89 14.47 -11.59
CA LYS A 18 -18.19 15.03 -10.44
C LYS A 18 -18.71 14.35 -9.17
N GLY A 19 -17.91 13.45 -8.61
CA GLY A 19 -18.19 12.84 -7.31
C GLY A 19 -18.14 13.87 -6.18
N PRO A 20 -18.83 13.61 -5.05
CA PRO A 20 -18.86 14.53 -3.92
C PRO A 20 -17.46 14.71 -3.33
N LEU A 21 -17.15 15.96 -2.96
CA LEU A 21 -15.90 16.34 -2.31
C LEU A 21 -15.80 15.59 -0.97
N TYR A 22 -14.86 14.66 -0.87
CA TYR A 22 -14.63 13.87 0.34
C TYR A 22 -14.14 14.78 1.46
N MET A 23 -15.00 15.08 2.43
CA MET A 23 -14.55 15.65 3.71
C MET A 23 -14.17 14.51 4.65
N PRO A 24 -12.92 14.46 5.15
CA PRO A 24 -12.49 13.43 6.08
C PRO A 24 -13.36 13.44 7.34
N SER A 25 -13.60 12.26 7.91
CA SER A 25 -14.36 12.15 9.16
C SER A 25 -13.65 12.89 10.30
N LYS A 26 -14.40 13.28 11.33
CA LYS A 26 -13.86 14.00 12.50
C LYS A 26 -12.67 13.27 13.13
N ASP A 27 -12.68 11.94 13.09
CA ASP A 27 -11.62 11.11 13.64
C ASP A 27 -10.35 11.21 12.78
N THR A 28 -10.47 11.16 11.46
CA THR A 28 -9.34 11.32 10.54
C THR A 28 -8.68 12.70 10.69
N PHE A 29 -9.46 13.75 10.92
CA PHE A 29 -8.92 15.09 11.16
C PHE A 29 -8.16 15.17 12.50
N LEU A 30 -8.67 14.55 13.57
CA LEU A 30 -7.97 14.48 14.86
C LEU A 30 -6.64 13.71 14.74
N PHE A 31 -6.61 12.60 13.99
CA PHE A 31 -5.40 11.82 13.76
C PHE A 31 -4.34 12.60 12.97
N ILE A 32 -4.74 13.36 11.95
CA ILE A 32 -3.81 14.20 11.17
C ILE A 32 -3.21 15.30 12.06
N MET A 33 -4.02 15.95 12.89
CA MET A 33 -3.55 17.01 13.78
C MET A 33 -2.65 16.48 14.90
N ALA A 34 -2.98 15.32 15.49
CA ALA A 34 -2.12 14.65 16.46
C ALA A 34 -0.77 14.23 15.86
N GLY A 35 -0.77 13.72 14.61
CA GLY A 35 0.45 13.38 13.88
C GLY A 35 1.36 14.58 13.64
N LEU A 36 0.79 15.74 13.26
CA LEU A 36 1.57 16.96 13.04
C LEU A 36 2.21 17.51 14.33
N VAL A 37 1.51 17.42 15.47
CA VAL A 37 2.06 17.83 16.78
C VAL A 37 3.23 16.93 17.20
N ILE A 38 3.14 15.61 16.97
CA ILE A 38 4.21 14.66 17.29
C ILE A 38 5.45 14.90 16.41
N VAL A 39 5.27 15.13 15.11
CA VAL A 39 6.39 15.41 14.19
C VAL A 39 7.12 16.70 14.58
N PHE A 40 6.39 17.76 14.94
CA PHE A 40 7.00 18.99 15.44
C PHE A 40 7.75 18.78 16.76
N PHE A 41 7.23 17.97 17.67
CA PHE A 41 7.89 17.68 18.95
C PHE A 41 9.18 16.88 18.77
N VAL A 42 9.19 15.92 17.85
CA VAL A 42 10.38 15.09 17.54
C VAL A 42 11.47 15.91 16.85
N VAL A 43 11.12 16.75 15.87
CA VAL A 43 12.10 17.63 15.20
C VAL A 43 12.70 18.64 16.18
N PHE A 44 11.91 19.16 17.13
CA PHE A 44 12.38 20.13 18.11
C PHE A 44 13.29 19.52 19.18
N ILE A 45 12.99 18.29 19.65
CA ILE A 45 13.84 17.58 20.62
C ILE A 45 15.14 17.13 19.96
N LEU A 46 15.09 16.57 18.76
CA LEU A 46 16.28 16.07 18.06
C LEU A 46 17.15 17.20 17.49
N GLY A 47 16.56 18.35 17.14
CA GLY A 47 17.28 19.54 16.70
C GLY A 47 18.16 20.20 17.79
N ARG A 48 17.95 19.86 19.07
CA ARG A 48 18.76 20.37 20.18
C ARG A 48 20.03 19.56 20.49
N SER A 49 20.23 18.41 19.87
CA SER A 49 21.34 17.49 20.21
C SER A 49 22.62 17.67 19.35
N SER A 50 22.73 18.74 18.57
CA SER A 50 23.93 19.01 17.76
C SER A 50 24.89 19.96 18.48
N GLY A 51 25.40 19.53 19.64
CA GLY A 51 26.40 20.24 20.43
C GLY A 51 27.79 19.58 20.37
N SER A 52 28.73 20.27 19.70
CA SER A 52 30.19 20.16 19.81
C SER A 52 30.86 18.78 19.66
N VAL A 53 31.09 18.35 18.42
CA VAL A 53 32.21 17.45 18.12
C VAL A 53 33.50 18.27 18.08
N SER A 54 34.29 18.16 19.16
CA SER A 54 35.66 18.66 19.24
C SER A 54 36.54 18.00 18.17
N ARG A 55 36.83 18.72 17.08
CA ARG A 55 37.90 18.37 16.13
C ARG A 55 39.26 18.72 16.73
N ARG A 56 39.87 17.76 17.43
CA ARG A 56 41.31 17.80 17.78
C ARG A 56 42.16 17.30 16.60
N SER A 57 42.81 18.25 15.95
CA SER A 57 44.20 18.22 15.45
C SER A 57 44.74 16.92 14.84
N ARG A 58 44.77 16.86 13.50
CA ARG A 58 45.81 16.15 12.75
C ARG A 58 46.05 16.86 11.42
N TYR A 59 46.87 17.90 11.44
CA TYR A 59 47.66 18.37 10.30
C TYR A 59 48.76 19.30 10.83
N GLN A 60 49.90 19.34 10.14
CA GLN A 60 51.10 20.17 10.38
C GLN A 60 52.21 19.53 11.23
N ARG A 61 52.96 18.61 10.62
CA ARG A 61 54.40 18.46 10.90
C ARG A 61 55.13 18.34 9.55
N ARG A 62 55.69 19.48 9.11
CA ARG A 62 56.61 19.80 7.97
C ARG A 62 56.17 21.21 7.53
N ARG A 63 56.97 22.27 7.50
CA ARG A 63 58.44 22.43 7.48
C ARG A 63 58.70 23.97 7.52
N PHE A 64 59.94 24.34 7.84
CA PHE A 64 60.61 25.63 7.60
C PHE A 64 60.52 26.78 8.62
N ASP A 65 61.69 27.06 9.18
CA ASP A 65 62.17 28.39 9.53
C ASP A 65 62.04 29.35 8.34
N ALA A 66 61.46 30.53 8.60
CA ALA A 66 61.91 31.81 8.06
C ALA A 66 61.23 32.94 8.84
N THR A 67 62.08 33.71 9.49
CA THR A 67 61.95 35.08 9.94
C THR A 67 60.85 35.95 9.29
N GLU A 68 60.12 36.64 10.18
CA GLU A 68 60.02 38.10 10.21
C GLU A 68 59.45 38.81 8.96
N LEU A 69 58.18 39.22 9.04
CA LEU A 69 57.65 40.51 8.56
C LEU A 69 56.12 40.54 8.76
N TYR A 70 55.62 41.65 9.31
CA TYR A 70 54.23 42.01 9.65
C TYR A 70 53.81 41.85 11.12
N GLY A 71 53.62 43.00 11.76
CA GLY A 71 53.34 43.21 13.18
C GLY A 71 51.94 42.82 13.66
N PRO A 72 51.67 43.02 14.97
CA PRO A 72 50.48 42.47 15.63
C PRO A 72 49.21 43.18 15.19
N ARG A 73 48.30 42.46 14.51
CA ARG A 73 46.90 42.88 14.37
C ARG A 73 46.14 42.50 15.65
N ASN A 74 45.73 43.54 16.38
CA ASN A 74 44.81 43.44 17.50
C ASN A 74 43.45 42.91 17.01
N TYR A 75 43.17 41.63 17.22
CA TYR A 75 41.81 41.09 17.06
C TYR A 75 41.02 41.39 18.33
N ARG A 76 40.21 42.44 18.27
CA ARG A 76 39.18 42.78 19.26
C ARG A 76 38.10 41.70 19.19
N ALA A 77 37.93 40.93 20.25
CA ALA A 77 36.82 39.98 20.37
C ALA A 77 35.50 40.77 20.48
N GLU A 78 34.67 40.66 19.45
CA GLU A 78 33.27 41.12 19.48
C GLU A 78 32.48 40.25 20.48
N PRO A 79 31.68 40.83 21.39
CA PRO A 79 30.85 40.08 22.31
C PRO A 79 29.72 39.39 21.53
N TYR A 80 29.62 38.06 21.68
CA TYR A 80 28.51 37.28 21.16
C TYR A 80 27.19 37.81 21.76
N GLY A 81 26.41 38.47 20.90
CA GLY A 81 25.11 39.03 21.23
C GLY A 81 24.12 37.96 21.70
N GLN A 82 23.52 38.25 22.84
CA GLN A 82 22.49 37.50 23.53
C GLN A 82 21.18 37.52 22.71
N GLN A 83 21.08 36.68 21.68
CA GLN A 83 19.89 36.58 20.81
C GLN A 83 19.15 35.26 21.09
N GLY A 84 18.45 35.18 22.23
CA GLY A 84 17.78 33.96 22.67
C GLY A 84 16.39 34.12 23.29
N SER A 85 15.80 35.32 23.29
CA SER A 85 14.58 35.61 24.05
C SER A 85 13.29 35.79 23.22
N SER A 86 13.34 35.78 21.88
CA SER A 86 12.14 36.07 21.05
C SER A 86 11.31 34.85 20.63
N LEU A 87 11.87 33.63 20.62
CA LEU A 87 11.14 32.44 20.14
C LEU A 87 10.14 31.87 21.17
N TRP A 88 10.39 32.06 22.46
CA TRP A 88 9.50 31.56 23.51
C TRP A 88 8.18 32.33 23.60
N LEU A 89 8.19 33.64 23.30
CA LEU A 89 6.97 34.45 23.25
C LEU A 89 6.06 34.06 22.09
N VAL A 90 6.64 33.74 20.92
CA VAL A 90 5.87 33.25 19.77
C VAL A 90 5.21 31.91 20.08
N PHE A 91 5.93 31.01 20.76
CA PHE A 91 5.39 29.70 21.16
C PHE A 91 4.24 29.83 22.18
N LEU A 92 4.37 30.72 23.17
CA LEU A 92 3.31 31.01 24.14
C LEU A 92 2.05 31.59 23.48
N ILE A 93 2.22 32.52 22.53
CA ILE A 93 1.09 33.09 21.78
C ILE A 93 0.38 32.01 20.96
N LEU A 94 1.12 31.12 20.29
CA LEU A 94 0.52 30.02 19.51
C LEU A 94 -0.22 29.00 20.38
N LEU A 95 0.28 28.69 21.58
CA LEU A 95 -0.43 27.82 22.54
C LEU A 95 -1.73 28.45 23.04
N LEU A 96 -1.72 29.77 23.33
CA LEU A 96 -2.93 30.47 23.76
C LEU A 96 -3.97 30.55 22.63
N LEU A 97 -3.55 30.84 21.39
CA LEU A 97 -4.45 30.86 20.23
C LEU A 97 -5.01 29.45 19.92
N GLY A 98 -4.19 28.41 19.97
CA GLY A 98 -4.62 27.03 19.77
C GLY A 98 -5.58 26.55 20.88
N GLY A 99 -5.33 26.93 22.13
CA GLY A 99 -6.19 26.64 23.26
C GLY A 99 -7.59 27.26 23.12
N VAL A 100 -7.68 28.52 22.67
CA VAL A 100 -8.97 29.21 22.43
C VAL A 100 -9.78 28.53 21.32
N VAL A 101 -9.14 28.09 20.23
CA VAL A 101 -9.82 27.39 19.12
C VAL A 101 -10.37 26.02 19.58
N ILE A 102 -9.63 25.29 20.41
CA ILE A 102 -10.07 23.99 20.95
C ILE A 102 -11.20 24.18 21.97
N TRP A 103 -11.17 25.25 22.78
CA TRP A 103 -12.19 25.53 23.78
C TRP A 103 -13.53 26.01 23.19
N GLN A 104 -13.53 26.63 22.00
CA GLN A 104 -14.76 27.11 21.36
C GLN A 104 -15.40 26.13 20.36
N TRP A 105 -14.73 25.04 20.02
CA TRP A 105 -15.24 24.02 19.09
C TRP A 105 -16.61 23.41 19.47
N PRO A 106 -16.94 23.18 20.76
CA PRO A 106 -18.24 22.63 21.13
C PRO A 106 -19.42 23.55 20.79
N LEU A 107 -19.22 24.88 20.78
CA LEU A 107 -20.31 25.86 20.58
C LEU A 107 -20.68 26.07 19.11
N VAL A 108 -19.74 25.89 18.18
CA VAL A 108 -20.01 26.05 16.74
C VAL A 108 -20.62 24.79 16.13
N SER A 109 -20.34 23.60 16.70
CA SER A 109 -20.86 22.32 16.21
C SER A 109 -22.36 22.09 16.44
N SER A 110 -23.03 22.96 17.22
CA SER A 110 -24.46 22.84 17.53
C SER A 110 -25.39 23.60 16.57
N LEU A 111 -24.85 24.36 15.60
CA LEU A 111 -25.65 25.25 14.73
C LEU A 111 -25.91 24.73 13.31
N ILE A 112 -25.55 23.49 12.97
CA ILE A 112 -25.85 22.90 11.65
C ILE A 112 -26.54 21.53 11.78
N PRO A 113 -27.87 21.49 11.94
CA PRO A 113 -28.63 20.27 11.70
C PRO A 113 -28.96 20.19 10.20
N LEU A 114 -28.00 19.85 9.34
CA LEU A 114 -28.32 19.39 7.98
C LEU A 114 -28.80 17.94 8.06
N ARG A 115 -30.01 17.75 8.57
CA ARG A 115 -30.72 16.47 8.51
C ARG A 115 -31.31 16.36 7.11
N VAL A 116 -30.47 16.04 6.13
CA VAL A 116 -30.96 15.57 4.83
C VAL A 116 -31.70 14.26 5.13
N PRO A 117 -33.01 14.15 4.89
CA PRO A 117 -33.68 12.87 5.00
C PRO A 117 -32.99 11.95 3.99
N ALA A 118 -32.26 10.97 4.50
CA ALA A 118 -31.77 9.89 3.66
C ALA A 118 -33.01 9.27 3.01
N VAL A 119 -33.15 9.47 1.71
CA VAL A 119 -34.04 8.64 0.90
C VAL A 119 -33.41 7.26 0.95
N HIS A 120 -33.87 6.46 1.90
CA HIS A 120 -33.53 5.05 1.98
C HIS A 120 -34.27 4.41 0.81
N LEU A 121 -33.64 4.42 -0.36
CA LEU A 121 -33.97 3.42 -1.37
C LEU A 121 -33.84 2.07 -0.65
N PRO A 122 -34.90 1.23 -0.63
CA PRO A 122 -34.78 -0.08 -0.05
C PRO A 122 -33.60 -0.76 -0.76
N LEU A 123 -32.56 -1.09 0.01
CA LEU A 123 -31.53 -2.02 -0.44
C LEU A 123 -32.29 -3.26 -0.87
N GLN A 124 -32.47 -3.44 -2.18
CA GLN A 124 -32.93 -4.72 -2.70
C GLN A 124 -31.93 -5.72 -2.14
N GLN A 125 -32.40 -6.55 -1.20
CA GLN A 125 -31.66 -7.71 -0.74
C GLN A 125 -31.44 -8.57 -1.98
N GLN A 126 -30.29 -8.38 -2.61
CA GLN A 126 -29.89 -9.21 -3.74
C GLN A 126 -29.88 -10.64 -3.22
N PRO A 127 -30.55 -11.60 -3.89
CA PRO A 127 -30.57 -12.98 -3.46
C PRO A 127 -29.14 -13.42 -3.16
N SER A 128 -28.86 -13.87 -1.94
CA SER A 128 -27.55 -14.38 -1.57
C SER A 128 -27.26 -15.60 -2.42
N ILE A 129 -26.53 -15.44 -3.51
CA ILE A 129 -26.06 -16.55 -4.32
C ILE A 129 -25.20 -17.40 -3.37
N PRO A 130 -25.48 -18.70 -3.19
CA PRO A 130 -24.68 -19.53 -2.31
C PRO A 130 -23.22 -19.47 -2.75
N PHE A 131 -22.34 -19.08 -1.82
CA PHE A 131 -20.91 -18.97 -2.09
C PHE A 131 -20.38 -20.32 -2.63
N SER A 132 -19.68 -20.25 -3.76
CA SER A 132 -19.08 -21.42 -4.39
C SER A 132 -17.58 -21.42 -4.21
N ASP A 133 -17.09 -22.44 -3.49
CA ASP A 133 -15.66 -22.67 -3.24
C ASP A 133 -14.87 -23.16 -4.46
N THR A 134 -15.52 -23.26 -5.63
CA THR A 134 -14.84 -23.62 -6.87
C THR A 134 -13.90 -22.52 -7.30
N VAL A 135 -12.72 -22.93 -7.76
CA VAL A 135 -11.68 -22.09 -8.36
C VAL A 135 -11.89 -21.97 -9.87
N MET A 136 -12.70 -22.84 -10.47
CA MET A 136 -12.98 -22.84 -11.91
C MET A 136 -14.06 -21.82 -12.29
N GLY A 137 -14.02 -21.33 -13.54
CA GLY A 137 -15.14 -20.60 -14.15
C GLY A 137 -14.79 -19.35 -14.95
N GLY A 138 -13.52 -18.96 -15.04
CA GLY A 138 -13.12 -17.71 -15.69
C GLY A 138 -13.41 -16.47 -14.83
N PRO A 139 -13.41 -15.25 -15.40
CA PRO A 139 -13.46 -14.03 -14.61
C PRO A 139 -14.83 -13.86 -13.97
N ASP A 140 -14.84 -13.80 -12.66
CA ASP A 140 -15.98 -13.51 -11.79
C ASP A 140 -15.91 -12.11 -11.17
N MET A 141 -14.91 -11.33 -11.56
CA MET A 141 -14.72 -9.91 -11.28
C MET A 141 -14.44 -9.18 -12.59
N THR A 142 -14.85 -7.92 -12.68
CA THR A 142 -14.45 -7.01 -13.76
C THR A 142 -13.06 -6.41 -13.48
N ALA A 143 -12.37 -5.95 -14.54
CA ALA A 143 -11.07 -5.28 -14.40
C ALA A 143 -11.14 -4.07 -13.45
N VAL A 144 -12.20 -3.28 -13.53
CA VAL A 144 -12.42 -2.12 -12.65
C VAL A 144 -12.56 -2.53 -11.18
N GLN A 145 -13.27 -3.63 -10.88
CA GLN A 145 -13.38 -4.14 -9.51
C GLN A 145 -12.01 -4.61 -9.00
N VAL A 146 -11.24 -5.31 -9.84
CA VAL A 146 -9.88 -5.73 -9.49
C VAL A 146 -8.99 -4.53 -9.18
N ASP A 147 -8.99 -3.51 -10.04
CA ASP A 147 -8.17 -2.32 -9.85
C ASP A 147 -8.59 -1.51 -8.62
N HIS A 148 -9.88 -1.51 -8.27
CA HIS A 148 -10.35 -0.91 -7.02
C HIS A 148 -9.76 -1.62 -5.80
N VAL A 149 -9.81 -2.96 -5.74
CA VAL A 149 -9.20 -3.74 -4.65
C VAL A 149 -7.69 -3.49 -4.57
N LEU A 150 -7.04 -3.39 -5.73
CA LEU A 150 -5.59 -3.17 -5.81
C LEU A 150 -5.18 -1.71 -5.66
N GLN A 151 -6.08 -0.79 -5.31
CA GLN A 151 -5.71 0.61 -5.13
C GLN A 151 -4.58 0.75 -4.08
N GLY A 152 -3.48 1.41 -4.45
CA GLY A 152 -2.30 1.54 -3.58
C GLY A 152 -1.48 0.26 -3.39
N SER A 153 -1.77 -0.82 -4.13
CA SER A 153 -0.86 -1.95 -4.31
C SER A 153 0.20 -1.60 -5.35
N PRO A 154 1.44 -2.14 -5.25
CA PRO A 154 2.41 -2.05 -6.35
C PRO A 154 1.97 -2.79 -7.62
N ALA A 155 0.92 -3.63 -7.55
CA ALA A 155 0.30 -4.30 -8.69
C ALA A 155 -0.98 -3.59 -9.19
N GLN A 156 -1.25 -2.35 -8.78
CA GLN A 156 -2.41 -1.60 -9.26
C GLN A 156 -2.41 -1.42 -10.79
N GLY A 157 -3.59 -1.39 -11.42
CA GLY A 157 -3.75 -1.23 -12.86
C GLY A 157 -3.59 -2.53 -13.66
N ILE A 158 -3.59 -3.69 -12.99
CA ILE A 158 -3.45 -5.02 -13.61
C ILE A 158 -4.82 -5.68 -13.91
N GLY A 159 -5.93 -5.00 -13.65
CA GLY A 159 -7.28 -5.54 -13.78
C GLY A 159 -7.56 -6.21 -15.12
N ASP A 160 -7.16 -5.59 -16.23
CA ASP A 160 -7.33 -6.15 -17.58
C ASP A 160 -6.51 -7.45 -17.76
N GLU A 161 -5.26 -7.46 -17.31
CA GLU A 161 -4.39 -8.64 -17.42
C GLU A 161 -4.95 -9.80 -16.59
N LEU A 162 -5.38 -9.53 -15.34
CA LEU A 162 -5.96 -10.54 -14.46
C LEU A 162 -7.22 -11.15 -15.07
N THR A 163 -8.12 -10.32 -15.58
CA THR A 163 -9.37 -10.81 -16.18
C THR A 163 -9.13 -11.57 -17.48
N ASN A 164 -8.14 -11.17 -18.29
CA ASN A 164 -7.72 -11.90 -19.48
C ASN A 164 -7.13 -13.28 -19.15
N LEU A 165 -6.19 -13.35 -18.21
CA LEU A 165 -5.61 -14.61 -17.74
C LEU A 165 -6.67 -15.51 -17.09
N SER A 166 -7.54 -14.93 -16.28
CA SER A 166 -8.68 -15.62 -15.69
C SER A 166 -9.53 -16.31 -16.76
N LYS A 167 -9.84 -15.59 -17.85
CA LYS A 167 -10.57 -16.14 -19.00
C LYS A 167 -9.79 -17.22 -19.73
N GLN A 168 -8.49 -17.01 -19.96
CA GLN A 168 -7.63 -17.96 -20.66
C GLN A 168 -7.49 -19.29 -19.91
N TYR A 169 -7.23 -19.24 -18.61
CA TYR A 169 -6.96 -20.42 -17.79
C TYR A 169 -8.22 -21.05 -17.19
N GLN A 170 -9.37 -20.36 -17.29
CA GLN A 170 -10.65 -20.75 -16.69
C GLN A 170 -10.57 -20.84 -15.16
N ILE A 171 -9.86 -19.90 -14.56
CA ILE A 171 -9.66 -19.77 -13.10
C ILE A 171 -10.29 -18.47 -12.65
N LYS A 172 -11.03 -18.47 -11.54
CA LYS A 172 -11.69 -17.27 -11.02
C LYS A 172 -10.70 -16.16 -10.65
N SER A 173 -11.02 -14.95 -11.09
CA SER A 173 -10.29 -13.73 -10.74
C SER A 173 -10.25 -13.47 -9.23
N SER A 174 -11.37 -13.71 -8.55
CA SER A 174 -11.48 -13.56 -7.09
C SER A 174 -10.52 -14.50 -6.34
N PHE A 175 -10.31 -15.72 -6.85
CA PHE A 175 -9.38 -16.67 -6.25
C PHE A 175 -7.92 -16.20 -6.36
N ALA A 176 -7.48 -15.76 -7.55
CA ALA A 176 -6.13 -15.24 -7.73
C ALA A 176 -5.87 -14.01 -6.84
N LEU A 177 -6.85 -13.12 -6.74
CA LEU A 177 -6.77 -11.92 -5.91
C LEU A 177 -6.76 -12.24 -4.41
N ALA A 178 -7.57 -13.19 -3.96
CA ALA A 178 -7.61 -13.66 -2.57
C ALA A 178 -6.29 -14.34 -2.16
N MET A 179 -5.68 -15.13 -3.04
CA MET A 179 -4.35 -15.71 -2.79
C MET A 179 -3.30 -14.60 -2.64
N PHE A 180 -3.30 -13.60 -3.52
CA PHE A 180 -2.33 -12.50 -3.46
C PHE A 180 -2.50 -11.61 -2.22
N HIS A 181 -3.75 -11.41 -1.79
CA HIS A 181 -4.04 -10.78 -0.50
C HIS A 181 -3.43 -11.57 0.65
N TYR A 182 -3.73 -12.87 0.74
CA TYR A 182 -3.26 -13.70 1.85
C TYR A 182 -1.73 -13.83 1.89
N GLU A 183 -1.08 -13.97 0.73
CA GLU A 183 0.36 -14.22 0.62
C GLU A 183 1.23 -12.99 0.91
N SER A 184 0.70 -11.78 0.71
CA SER A 184 1.55 -10.59 0.70
C SER A 184 0.84 -9.25 0.88
N ASN A 185 -0.44 -9.25 1.30
CA ASN A 185 -1.25 -8.04 1.35
C ASN A 185 -1.17 -7.28 0.00
N PHE A 186 -1.42 -8.00 -1.09
CA PHE A 186 -1.33 -7.49 -2.47
C PHE A 186 0.07 -6.97 -2.84
N GLY A 187 1.11 -7.72 -2.50
CA GLY A 187 2.50 -7.41 -2.84
C GLY A 187 3.14 -6.32 -1.98
N ARG A 188 2.42 -5.80 -0.97
CA ARG A 188 2.92 -4.76 -0.05
C ARG A 188 3.84 -5.33 1.03
N GLU A 189 3.76 -6.63 1.28
CA GLU A 189 4.45 -7.31 2.37
C GLU A 189 5.22 -8.55 1.91
N GLY A 190 6.08 -9.05 2.79
CA GLY A 190 6.83 -10.28 2.58
C GLY A 190 7.77 -10.27 1.36
N VAL A 191 8.10 -11.47 0.87
CA VAL A 191 9.02 -11.65 -0.25
C VAL A 191 8.43 -11.19 -1.58
N ALA A 192 7.10 -11.09 -1.71
CA ALA A 192 6.44 -10.60 -2.91
C ALA A 192 6.85 -9.16 -3.30
N ARG A 193 7.31 -8.34 -2.36
CA ARG A 193 7.88 -7.01 -2.65
C ARG A 193 9.11 -7.05 -3.56
N ILE A 194 9.89 -8.12 -3.47
CA ILE A 194 11.11 -8.31 -4.26
C ILE A 194 10.89 -9.29 -5.41
N THR A 195 10.11 -10.35 -5.18
CA THR A 195 9.89 -11.40 -6.18
C THR A 195 8.80 -11.05 -7.18
N LYS A 196 7.88 -10.14 -6.83
CA LYS A 196 6.66 -9.81 -7.59
C LYS A 196 5.75 -11.03 -7.80
N SER A 197 5.85 -12.01 -6.90
CA SER A 197 5.08 -13.25 -6.93
C SER A 197 3.68 -13.04 -6.36
N TRP A 198 2.67 -13.64 -6.99
CA TRP A 198 1.30 -13.65 -6.48
C TRP A 198 1.05 -14.76 -5.45
N GLY A 199 1.89 -15.80 -5.46
CA GLY A 199 1.66 -17.02 -4.69
C GLY A 199 2.88 -17.54 -3.92
N ASN A 200 4.00 -16.80 -3.93
CA ASN A 200 5.28 -17.29 -3.37
C ASN A 200 5.65 -18.70 -3.90
N ILE A 201 5.54 -18.87 -5.22
CA ILE A 201 5.83 -20.13 -5.92
C ILE A 201 7.29 -20.54 -5.69
N LYS A 202 7.49 -21.80 -5.29
CA LYS A 202 8.83 -22.34 -5.01
C LYS A 202 9.73 -22.29 -6.24
N CYS A 203 10.98 -21.91 -6.04
CA CYS A 203 11.93 -21.87 -7.14
C CYS A 203 12.28 -23.28 -7.61
N THR A 204 12.39 -23.45 -8.93
CA THR A 204 12.79 -24.69 -9.58
C THR A 204 13.84 -24.38 -10.64
N SER A 205 14.57 -25.41 -11.10
CA SER A 205 15.55 -25.24 -12.18
C SER A 205 14.96 -24.52 -13.39
N GLY A 206 15.72 -23.62 -13.99
CA GLY A 206 15.30 -22.78 -15.11
C GLY A 206 14.64 -21.45 -14.73
N TRP A 207 14.29 -21.23 -13.47
CA TRP A 207 13.74 -19.96 -12.99
C TRP A 207 14.79 -19.08 -12.32
N LYS A 208 14.62 -17.76 -12.43
CA LYS A 208 15.33 -16.82 -11.57
C LYS A 208 14.76 -16.93 -10.16
N CYS A 209 15.61 -17.23 -9.19
CA CYS A 209 15.21 -17.33 -7.79
C CYS A 209 15.51 -16.04 -7.02
N ASP A 210 14.84 -15.89 -5.88
CA ASP A 210 15.18 -14.88 -4.87
C ASP A 210 16.56 -15.15 -4.26
N PRO A 211 17.17 -14.20 -3.53
CA PRO A 211 18.51 -14.37 -2.97
C PRO A 211 18.63 -15.58 -2.03
N THR A 212 17.52 -16.07 -1.48
CA THR A 212 17.52 -17.26 -0.63
C THR A 212 17.39 -18.57 -1.41
N GLY A 213 17.09 -18.49 -2.72
CA GLY A 213 16.85 -19.65 -3.59
C GLY A 213 15.49 -20.31 -3.40
N ASN A 214 14.63 -19.78 -2.54
CA ASN A 214 13.39 -20.43 -2.12
C ASN A 214 12.23 -20.16 -3.08
N TYR A 215 12.17 -18.97 -3.67
CA TYR A 215 11.02 -18.48 -4.41
C TYR A 215 11.39 -17.98 -5.80
N ARG A 216 10.51 -18.21 -6.79
CA ARG A 216 10.66 -17.63 -8.13
C ARG A 216 10.56 -16.11 -8.06
N MET A 217 11.37 -15.42 -8.87
CA MET A 217 11.34 -13.97 -9.07
C MET A 217 10.92 -13.62 -10.47
N TYR A 218 10.13 -12.56 -10.58
CA TYR A 218 9.59 -12.07 -11.84
C TYR A 218 10.03 -10.64 -12.13
N ALA A 219 10.04 -10.27 -13.41
CA ALA A 219 10.36 -8.90 -13.83
C ALA A 219 9.22 -7.94 -13.49
N THR A 220 7.97 -8.38 -13.56
CA THR A 220 6.77 -7.60 -13.23
C THR A 220 5.78 -8.40 -12.39
N TYR A 221 4.79 -7.74 -11.77
CA TYR A 221 3.66 -8.43 -11.13
C TYR A 221 2.76 -9.14 -12.14
N ALA A 222 2.74 -8.70 -13.41
CA ALA A 222 2.01 -9.38 -14.49
C ALA A 222 2.65 -10.74 -14.84
N ASP A 223 3.97 -10.80 -14.91
CA ASP A 223 4.68 -12.07 -15.12
C ASP A 223 4.42 -13.05 -13.97
N GLY A 224 4.44 -12.56 -12.72
CA GLY A 224 4.13 -13.37 -11.54
C GLY A 224 2.66 -13.83 -11.48
N LEU A 225 1.75 -13.03 -12.02
CA LEU A 225 0.34 -13.38 -12.17
C LEU A 225 0.16 -14.50 -13.20
N ALA A 226 0.80 -14.37 -14.37
CA ALA A 226 0.75 -15.37 -15.42
C ALA A 226 1.27 -16.73 -14.94
N ASP A 227 2.44 -16.78 -14.28
CA ASP A 227 2.97 -18.03 -13.73
C ASP A 227 2.06 -18.60 -12.63
N PHE A 228 1.43 -17.76 -11.80
CA PHE A 228 0.45 -18.23 -10.82
C PHE A 228 -0.73 -18.95 -11.48
N PHE A 229 -1.34 -18.36 -12.51
CA PHE A 229 -2.42 -19.01 -13.26
C PHE A 229 -1.95 -20.33 -13.90
N GLU A 230 -0.75 -20.33 -14.48
CA GLU A 230 -0.14 -21.52 -15.08
C GLU A 230 0.06 -22.62 -14.06
N VAL A 231 0.64 -22.31 -12.90
CA VAL A 231 0.90 -23.29 -11.83
C VAL A 231 -0.41 -23.91 -11.32
N ILE A 232 -1.43 -23.10 -11.06
CA ILE A 232 -2.74 -23.61 -10.62
C ILE A 232 -3.33 -24.54 -11.69
N LYS A 233 -3.30 -24.11 -12.96
CA LYS A 233 -3.87 -24.90 -14.06
C LYS A 233 -3.12 -26.21 -14.32
N GLN A 234 -1.79 -26.20 -14.26
CA GLN A 234 -0.97 -27.34 -14.66
C GLN A 234 -0.76 -28.36 -13.54
N TYR A 235 -0.66 -27.93 -12.28
CA TYR A 235 -0.27 -28.82 -11.18
C TYR A 235 -1.41 -29.24 -10.25
N TYR A 236 -2.55 -28.54 -10.29
CA TYR A 236 -3.67 -28.82 -9.40
C TYR A 236 -4.88 -29.37 -10.15
N PHE A 237 -5.24 -28.78 -11.29
CA PHE A 237 -6.43 -29.22 -12.03
C PHE A 237 -6.31 -30.65 -12.58
N PRO A 238 -5.16 -31.13 -13.10
CA PRO A 238 -5.02 -32.52 -13.53
C PRO A 238 -5.17 -33.54 -12.39
N GLU A 239 -5.00 -33.12 -11.15
CA GLU A 239 -5.24 -33.94 -9.96
C GLU A 239 -6.68 -33.85 -9.45
N GLY A 240 -7.58 -33.18 -10.19
CA GLY A 240 -8.96 -32.94 -9.77
C GLY A 240 -9.11 -31.88 -8.66
N ARG A 241 -8.04 -31.17 -8.30
CA ARG A 241 -8.08 -30.12 -7.26
C ARG A 241 -8.61 -28.83 -7.86
N THR A 242 -9.91 -28.61 -7.71
CA THR A 242 -10.64 -27.51 -8.38
C THR A 242 -11.38 -26.60 -7.40
N THR A 243 -11.19 -26.81 -6.10
CA THR A 243 -11.75 -25.98 -5.02
C THR A 243 -10.65 -25.48 -4.10
N VAL A 244 -10.87 -24.37 -3.40
CA VAL A 244 -9.89 -23.81 -2.44
C VAL A 244 -9.50 -24.87 -1.41
N ALA A 245 -10.47 -25.60 -0.86
CA ALA A 245 -10.21 -26.64 0.14
C ALA A 245 -9.42 -27.83 -0.40
N SER A 246 -9.46 -28.11 -1.71
CA SER A 246 -8.66 -29.19 -2.31
C SER A 246 -7.25 -28.72 -2.71
N ILE A 247 -7.08 -27.45 -3.06
CA ILE A 247 -5.80 -26.89 -3.52
C ILE A 247 -4.89 -26.58 -2.32
N LEU A 248 -5.39 -25.84 -1.33
CA LEU A 248 -4.55 -25.29 -0.25
C LEU A 248 -3.81 -26.32 0.61
N PRO A 249 -4.38 -27.49 0.95
CA PRO A 249 -3.62 -28.51 1.69
C PRO A 249 -2.36 -29.01 0.98
N LYS A 250 -2.33 -28.94 -0.36
CA LYS A 250 -1.14 -29.26 -1.16
C LYS A 250 -0.26 -28.03 -1.38
N TYR A 251 -0.86 -26.86 -1.57
CA TYR A 251 -0.16 -25.61 -1.84
C TYR A 251 0.67 -25.13 -0.64
N ALA A 252 0.07 -25.16 0.55
CA ALA A 252 0.66 -24.69 1.80
C ALA A 252 0.38 -25.72 2.91
N PRO A 253 1.08 -26.87 2.89
CA PRO A 253 0.78 -27.99 3.77
C PRO A 253 1.11 -27.68 5.23
N ALA A 254 0.42 -28.37 6.15
CA ALA A 254 0.59 -28.15 7.59
C ALA A 254 1.98 -28.51 8.11
N TYR A 255 2.69 -29.45 7.47
CA TYR A 255 4.05 -29.83 7.87
C TYR A 255 5.08 -28.70 7.67
N ASP A 256 4.77 -27.72 6.81
CA ASP A 256 5.54 -26.47 6.66
C ASP A 256 5.08 -25.39 7.65
N HIS A 257 4.44 -25.81 8.76
CA HIS A 257 3.90 -24.95 9.82
C HIS A 257 2.78 -24.00 9.39
N ASN A 258 2.07 -24.33 8.30
CA ASN A 258 0.91 -23.57 7.86
C ASN A 258 -0.36 -23.93 8.65
N ASN A 259 -1.19 -22.93 8.97
CA ASN A 259 -2.55 -23.16 9.44
C ASN A 259 -3.50 -23.27 8.24
N VAL A 260 -3.61 -24.47 7.67
CA VAL A 260 -4.36 -24.74 6.43
C VAL A 260 -5.84 -24.34 6.55
N SER A 261 -6.48 -24.65 7.69
CA SER A 261 -7.90 -24.30 7.90
C SER A 261 -8.12 -22.79 7.93
N LYS A 262 -7.22 -22.03 8.57
CA LYS A 262 -7.27 -20.57 8.59
C LYS A 262 -7.01 -19.99 7.19
N TYR A 263 -6.09 -20.58 6.43
CA TYR A 263 -5.83 -20.18 5.05
C TYR A 263 -7.09 -20.35 4.19
N ILE A 264 -7.69 -21.54 4.19
CA ILE A 264 -8.94 -21.82 3.46
C ILE A 264 -10.03 -20.83 3.85
N ALA A 265 -10.23 -20.57 5.14
CA ALA A 265 -11.25 -19.65 5.62
C ALA A 265 -10.99 -18.19 5.18
N SER A 266 -9.73 -17.76 5.11
CA SER A 266 -9.38 -16.41 4.64
C SER A 266 -9.65 -16.25 3.15
N VAL A 267 -9.14 -17.18 2.34
CA VAL A 267 -9.30 -17.11 0.87
C VAL A 267 -10.77 -17.15 0.47
N ARG A 268 -11.58 -18.01 1.11
CA ARG A 268 -13.03 -18.07 0.86
C ARG A 268 -13.74 -16.76 1.19
N ARG A 269 -13.39 -16.16 2.32
CA ARG A 269 -13.97 -14.88 2.76
C ARG A 269 -13.67 -13.77 1.78
N ASP A 270 -12.40 -13.67 1.35
CA ASP A 270 -11.98 -12.65 0.39
C ASP A 270 -12.67 -12.86 -0.97
N MET A 271 -12.71 -14.11 -1.46
CA MET A 271 -13.44 -14.44 -2.69
C MET A 271 -14.91 -14.01 -2.61
N GLN A 272 -15.58 -14.28 -1.49
CA GLN A 272 -16.97 -13.89 -1.27
C GLN A 272 -17.13 -12.36 -1.26
N HIS A 273 -16.30 -11.63 -0.49
CA HIS A 273 -16.35 -10.16 -0.42
C HIS A 273 -16.18 -9.52 -1.80
N TYR A 274 -15.23 -10.02 -2.60
CA TYR A 274 -15.00 -9.51 -3.95
C TYR A 274 -16.16 -9.78 -4.90
N GLN A 275 -16.76 -10.97 -4.85
CA GLN A 275 -17.92 -11.34 -5.67
C GLN A 275 -19.17 -10.52 -5.30
N GLU A 276 -19.34 -10.15 -4.03
CA GLU A 276 -20.43 -9.31 -3.54
C GLU A 276 -20.21 -7.81 -3.82
N GLY A 277 -19.05 -7.43 -4.36
CA GLY A 277 -18.70 -6.02 -4.61
C GLY A 277 -18.42 -5.22 -3.33
N GLN A 278 -18.10 -5.91 -2.23
CA GLN A 278 -17.64 -5.29 -0.99
C GLN A 278 -16.13 -5.03 -1.11
N LEU A 279 -15.77 -3.91 -1.72
CA LEU A 279 -14.40 -3.52 -2.08
C LEU A 279 -13.85 -2.39 -1.22
#